data_AF-A0A7W2KBU6-F1
#
_entry.id   AF-A0A7W2KBU6-F1
#
_cell.length_a   1.000
_cell.length_b   1.000
_cell.length_c   1.000
_cell.angle_alpha   90.00
_cell.angle_beta   90.00
_cell.angle_gamma   90.00
#
_symmetry.space_group_name_H-M   'P 1'
#
loop_
_entity.id
_entity.type
_entity.pdbx_description
1 polymer ?
#
loop_
_entity_poly.entity_id
_entity_poly.type
_entity_poly.pdbx_seq_one_letter_code
_entity_poly.pdbx_strand_id
1 'polypeptide(L)'
;MAKPQIKPIHEAANQSEPVQLLITPSTWIRKELLFPIFGLSTEAVRKYRDRGIWLEEKQWRTDPANVIVYNRVEIENWMAGRP
;
A
#
# COMPACT_ATOMS: atom_id res chain seq x y z
N MET A 1 -3.37 -19.22 64.64
CA MET A 1 -3.12 -19.73 63.28
C MET A 1 -3.15 -18.54 62.31
N ALA A 2 -2.01 -18.18 61.72
CA ALA A 2 -1.91 -17.04 60.81
C ALA A 2 -2.34 -17.45 59.39
N LYS A 3 -3.27 -16.72 58.77
CA LYS A 3 -3.69 -16.95 57.38
C LYS A 3 -2.61 -16.41 56.42
N PRO A 4 -2.22 -17.14 55.37
CA PRO A 4 -1.28 -16.64 54.37
C PRO A 4 -1.97 -15.62 53.47
N GLN A 5 -1.44 -14.40 53.38
CA GLN A 5 -1.87 -13.42 52.38
C GLN A 5 -1.05 -13.62 51.11
N ILE A 6 -1.73 -14.07 50.06
CA ILE A 6 -1.22 -14.29 48.71
C ILE A 6 -1.08 -12.92 48.04
N LYS A 7 0.11 -12.61 47.48
CA LYS A 7 0.33 -11.38 46.69
C LYS A 7 -0.45 -11.47 45.36
N PRO A 8 -1.03 -10.36 44.85
CA PRO A 8 -1.83 -10.37 43.63
C PRO A 8 -1.01 -10.68 42.37
N ILE A 9 -1.54 -11.54 41.50
CA ILE A 9 -0.96 -12.02 40.23
C ILE A 9 -1.23 -11.02 39.09
N HIS A 10 -1.03 -9.73 39.32
CA HIS A 10 -1.32 -8.71 38.30
C HIS A 10 -0.10 -7.87 38.00
N GLU A 11 0.88 -8.53 37.37
CA GLU A 11 1.91 -7.84 36.62
C GLU A 11 2.27 -8.67 35.38
N ALA A 12 1.31 -8.78 34.45
CA ALA A 12 1.62 -9.17 33.09
C ALA A 12 1.64 -7.88 32.26
N ALA A 13 2.79 -7.20 32.27
CA ALA A 13 3.07 -6.14 31.33
C ALA A 13 2.89 -6.71 29.92
N ASN A 14 1.86 -6.24 29.21
CA ASN A 14 1.61 -6.60 27.82
C ASN A 14 2.69 -5.93 26.95
N GLN A 15 3.88 -6.52 26.91
CA GLN A 15 4.97 -6.13 26.04
C GLN A 15 4.69 -6.71 24.65
N SER A 16 3.75 -6.10 23.92
CA SER A 16 3.60 -6.39 22.50
C SER A 16 4.74 -5.71 21.75
N GLU A 17 5.78 -6.45 21.42
CA GLU A 17 6.81 -6.03 20.46
C GLU A 17 6.14 -5.58 19.14
N PRO A 18 6.54 -4.44 18.55
CA PRO A 18 5.95 -3.98 17.30
C PRO A 18 6.23 -4.99 16.19
N VAL A 19 5.17 -5.57 15.62
CA VAL A 19 5.29 -6.47 14.47
C VAL A 19 5.74 -5.65 13.26
N GLN A 20 6.95 -5.93 12.78
CA GLN A 20 7.45 -5.37 11.53
C GLN A 20 6.93 -6.19 10.35
N LEU A 21 5.96 -5.64 9.61
CA LEU A 21 5.45 -6.25 8.39
C LEU A 21 6.33 -5.84 7.21
N LEU A 22 7.03 -6.81 6.63
CA LEU A 22 7.67 -6.67 5.33
C LEU A 22 6.61 -6.81 4.23
N ILE A 23 6.17 -5.68 3.67
CA ILE A 23 5.17 -5.63 2.61
C ILE A 23 5.88 -5.47 1.27
N THR A 24 5.82 -6.47 0.41
CA THR A 24 6.16 -6.30 -1.01
C THR A 24 4.91 -5.80 -1.74
N PRO A 25 4.92 -4.59 -2.34
CA PRO A 25 3.75 -4.10 -3.05
C PRO A 25 3.46 -4.96 -4.27
N SER A 26 2.18 -5.32 -4.42
CA SER A 26 1.65 -5.97 -5.62
C SER A 26 2.00 -5.17 -6.88
N THR A 27 2.09 -5.85 -8.03
CA THR A 27 2.25 -5.19 -9.33
C THR A 27 1.12 -4.21 -9.61
N TRP A 28 -0.11 -4.54 -9.20
CA TRP A 28 -1.28 -3.70 -9.41
C TRP A 28 -1.71 -3.05 -8.11
N ILE A 29 -1.67 -1.72 -8.07
CA ILE A 29 -1.97 -0.92 -6.88
C ILE A 29 -3.21 -0.05 -7.09
N ARG A 30 -3.87 0.32 -5.98
CA ARG A 30 -5.00 1.26 -5.98
C ARG A 30 -4.52 2.72 -6.07
N LYS A 31 -5.42 3.62 -6.44
CA LYS A 31 -5.13 5.05 -6.65
C LYS A 31 -4.58 5.75 -5.39
N GLU A 32 -4.96 5.27 -4.20
CA GLU A 32 -4.54 5.81 -2.90
C GLU A 32 -3.04 5.64 -2.68
N LEU A 33 -2.42 4.67 -3.36
CA LEU A 33 -0.99 4.39 -3.26
C LEU A 33 -0.15 5.19 -4.27
N LEU A 34 -0.76 5.89 -5.23
CA LEU A 34 -0.02 6.65 -6.24
C LEU A 34 0.81 7.78 -5.63
N PHE A 35 0.23 8.54 -4.70
CA PHE A 35 0.94 9.64 -4.04
C PHE A 35 2.06 9.15 -3.10
N PRO A 36 1.82 8.22 -2.15
CA PRO A 36 2.90 7.78 -1.25
C PRO A 36 4.01 7.00 -1.95
N ILE A 37 3.75 6.35 -3.09
CA ILE A 37 4.77 5.59 -3.84
C ILE A 37 5.51 6.48 -4.86
N PHE A 38 4.78 7.30 -5.62
CA PHE A 38 5.33 8.03 -6.77
C PHE A 38 5.30 9.57 -6.65
N GLY A 39 4.63 10.11 -5.63
CA GLY A 39 4.35 11.54 -5.55
C GLY A 39 3.33 12.05 -6.57
N LEU A 40 2.58 11.15 -7.22
CA LEU A 40 1.60 11.49 -8.25
C LEU A 40 0.20 11.65 -7.65
N SER A 41 -0.46 12.76 -7.98
CA SER A 41 -1.87 12.97 -7.60
C SER A 41 -2.81 12.17 -8.50
N THR A 42 -3.99 11.84 -7.98
CA THR A 42 -5.04 11.14 -8.75
C THR A 42 -5.49 11.93 -9.97
N GLU A 43 -5.50 13.26 -9.88
CA GLU A 43 -5.85 14.16 -10.99
C GLU A 43 -4.78 14.19 -12.08
N ALA A 44 -3.49 14.15 -11.72
CA ALA A 44 -2.41 14.06 -12.71
C ALA A 44 -2.49 12.75 -13.49
N VAL A 45 -2.68 11.65 -12.76
CA VAL A 45 -2.80 10.31 -13.36
C VAL A 45 -4.06 10.18 -14.22
N ARG A 46 -5.18 10.76 -13.80
CA ARG A 46 -6.37 10.87 -14.64
C ARG A 46 -6.05 11.54 -15.97
N LYS A 47 -5.37 12.70 -15.95
CA LYS A 47 -4.96 13.39 -17.18
C LYS A 47 -4.01 12.56 -18.05
N TYR A 48 -3.12 11.76 -17.47
CA TYR A 48 -2.25 10.87 -18.26
C TYR A 48 -3.05 9.81 -19.01
N ARG A 49 -4.10 9.26 -18.39
CA ARG A 49 -5.01 8.33 -19.06
C ARG A 49 -5.86 9.01 -20.12
N ASP A 50 -6.52 10.12 -19.76
CA ASP A 50 -7.41 10.85 -20.66
C ASP A 50 -6.68 11.38 -21.91
N ARG A 51 -5.38 11.67 -21.79
CA ARG A 51 -4.52 12.13 -22.90
C ARG A 51 -3.83 11.00 -23.66
N GLY A 52 -4.03 9.73 -23.27
CA GLY A 52 -3.37 8.58 -23.89
C GLY A 52 -1.87 8.48 -23.64
N ILE A 53 -1.34 9.22 -22.65
CA ILE A 53 0.07 9.11 -22.23
C ILE A 53 0.30 7.78 -21.51
N TRP A 54 -0.68 7.37 -20.70
CA TRP A 54 -0.71 6.06 -20.06
C TRP A 54 -1.72 5.16 -20.75
N LEU A 55 -1.26 4.00 -21.19
CA LEU A 55 -2.04 3.07 -21.99
C LEU A 55 -2.77 2.07 -21.08
N GLU A 56 -4.01 1.75 -21.45
CA GLU A 56 -4.78 0.68 -20.83
C GLU A 56 -4.07 -0.66 -21.03
N GLU A 57 -4.15 -1.55 -20.04
CA GLU A 57 -3.40 -2.81 -19.90
C GLU A 57 -1.85 -2.66 -19.77
N LYS A 58 -1.29 -1.45 -19.91
CA LYS A 58 0.14 -1.18 -19.60
C LYS A 58 0.28 -0.50 -18.24
N GLN A 59 0.05 0.80 -18.15
CA GLN A 59 0.19 1.55 -16.89
C GLN A 59 -1.07 1.49 -16.01
N TRP A 60 -2.23 1.24 -16.60
CA TRP A 60 -3.49 1.16 -15.86
C TRP A 60 -4.43 0.14 -16.48
N ARG A 61 -5.36 -0.38 -15.70
CA ARG A 61 -6.48 -1.21 -16.19
C ARG A 61 -7.65 -1.16 -15.23
N THR A 62 -8.75 -1.80 -15.61
CA THR A 62 -9.89 -2.04 -14.74
C THR A 62 -9.81 -3.46 -14.17
N ASP A 63 -9.95 -3.60 -12.86
CA ASP A 63 -9.97 -4.91 -12.22
C ASP A 63 -11.33 -5.62 -12.36
N PRO A 64 -11.47 -6.90 -11.96
CA PRO A 64 -12.75 -7.61 -12.02
C PRO A 64 -13.88 -6.98 -11.18
N ALA A 65 -13.55 -6.06 -10.26
CA ALA A 65 -14.52 -5.32 -9.46
C ALA A 65 -14.91 -3.97 -10.10
N ASN A 66 -14.53 -3.74 -11.36
CA ASN A 66 -14.75 -2.49 -12.10
C ASN A 66 -14.07 -1.26 -11.48
N VAL A 67 -12.92 -1.46 -10.84
CA VAL A 67 -12.14 -0.38 -10.24
C VAL A 67 -10.79 -0.26 -10.94
N ILE A 68 -10.38 0.98 -11.21
CA ILE A 68 -9.09 1.28 -11.84
C ILE A 68 -7.93 0.92 -10.89
N VAL A 69 -6.96 0.20 -11.43
CA VAL A 69 -5.69 -0.14 -10.79
C VAL A 69 -4.52 0.27 -11.68
N TYR A 70 -3.35 0.40 -11.07
CA TYR A 70 -2.15 0.95 -11.69
C TYR A 70 -0.99 -0.02 -11.60
N ASN A 71 -0.25 -0.20 -12.70
CA ASN A 71 0.89 -1.10 -12.75
C ASN A 71 2.14 -0.39 -12.21
N ARG A 72 2.58 -0.78 -11.01
CA ARG A 72 3.72 -0.18 -10.33
C ARG A 72 4.99 -0.23 -11.20
N VAL A 73 5.26 -1.38 -11.83
CA VAL A 73 6.49 -1.61 -12.60
C VAL A 73 6.52 -0.76 -13.88
N GLU A 74 5.41 -0.70 -14.60
CA GLU A 74 5.32 0.11 -15.83
C GLU A 74 5.40 1.61 -15.54
N ILE A 75 4.86 2.05 -14.40
CA ILE A 75 4.98 3.44 -13.95
C ILE A 75 6.43 3.76 -13.56
N GLU A 76 7.11 2.88 -12.83
CA GLU A 76 8.54 3.02 -12.51
C GLU A 76 9.39 3.10 -13.79
N ASN A 77 9.13 2.23 -14.76
CA ASN A 77 9.81 2.24 -16.06
C ASN A 77 9.57 3.57 -16.81
N TRP A 78 8.33 4.03 -16.86
CA TRP A 78 7.98 5.31 -17.49
C TRP A 78 8.65 6.50 -16.79
N MET A 79 8.66 6.54 -15.46
CA MET A 79 9.35 7.58 -14.67
C MET A 79 10.87 7.55 -14.89
N ALA A 80 11.43 6.36 -15.10
CA ALA A 80 12.84 6.19 -15.45
C ALA A 80 13.17 6.54 -16.92
N GLY A 81 12.18 6.97 -17.72
CA GLY A 81 12.36 7.30 -19.14
C GLY A 81 12.60 6.08 -20.03
N ARG A 82 12.19 4.89 -19.58
CA ARG A 82 12.32 3.65 -20.36
C ARG A 82 11.11 3.49 -21.28
N PRO A 83 11.31 2.98 -22.52
CA PRO A 83 10.23 2.74 -23.48
C PRO A 83 9.23 1.66 -23.00
#